data_AF-A0A2T3G034-F1
#
_entry.id   AF-A0A2T3G034-F1
#
_cell.length_a   1.000
_cell.length_b   1.000
_cell.length_c   1.000
_cell.angle_alpha   90.00
_cell.angle_beta   90.00
_cell.angle_gamma   90.00
#
_symmetry.space_group_name_H-M   'P 1'
#
loop_
_entity.id
_entity.type
_entity.pdbx_description
1 polymer ?
#
loop_
_entity_poly.entity_id
_entity_poly.type
_entity_poly.pdbx_seq_one_letter_code
_entity_poly.pdbx_strand_id
1 'polypeptide(L)'
;MKKTTHILFTIYIFLVIWIILFKLSVSIDQLPHFRSINLIPFYYPNKTTYQIREVLDNLIIFIPFGLYLKTLNINSDRTIFLGFLLSISLELSQYIFCLGASDITDLITNTTGVLVGVGLYYLLKKIFKEKTNKIILALAAIVTILFVSLIVIILINN
;
A
#
# COMPACT_ATOMS: atom_id res chain seq x y z
N MET A 1 6.95 -10.42 19.61
CA MET A 1 6.58 -10.33 18.18
C MET A 1 5.47 -9.33 17.93
N LYS A 2 4.31 -9.39 18.61
CA LYS A 2 3.21 -8.43 18.38
C LYS A 2 3.64 -6.97 18.42
N LYS A 3 4.42 -6.54 19.43
CA LYS A 3 4.95 -5.16 19.50
C LYS A 3 5.73 -4.76 18.24
N THR A 4 6.67 -5.58 17.80
CA THR A 4 7.45 -5.36 16.56
C THR A 4 6.55 -5.30 15.33
N THR A 5 5.54 -6.17 15.24
CA THR A 5 4.56 -6.15 14.14
C THR A 5 3.81 -4.82 14.12
N HIS A 6 3.34 -4.32 15.26
CA HIS A 6 2.65 -3.03 15.32
C HIS A 6 3.57 -1.88 14.91
N ILE A 7 4.82 -1.85 15.39
CA ILE A 7 5.78 -0.79 15.02
C ILE A 7 6.01 -0.77 13.50
N LEU A 8 6.37 -1.92 12.92
CA LEU A 8 6.62 -2.02 11.48
C LEU A 8 5.36 -1.72 10.65
N PHE A 9 4.20 -2.19 11.11
CA PHE A 9 2.94 -1.91 10.44
C PHE A 9 2.58 -0.42 10.48
N THR A 10 2.78 0.25 11.60
CA THR A 10 2.57 1.70 11.71
C THR A 10 3.48 2.47 10.76
N ILE A 11 4.78 2.13 10.72
CA ILE A 11 5.73 2.76 9.77
C ILE A 11 5.25 2.52 8.33
N TYR A 12 4.88 1.29 8.00
CA TYR A 12 4.33 0.94 6.70
C TYR A 12 3.09 1.77 6.33
N ILE A 13 2.12 1.95 7.25
CA ILE A 13 0.92 2.76 6.98
C ILE A 13 1.30 4.22 6.68
N PHE A 14 2.24 4.80 7.44
CA PHE A 14 2.73 6.15 7.13
C PHE A 14 3.37 6.23 5.75
N LEU A 15 4.17 5.23 5.37
CA LEU A 15 4.79 5.18 4.04
C LEU A 15 3.74 5.03 2.93
N VAL A 16 2.71 4.19 3.11
CA VAL A 16 1.63 4.02 2.13
C VAL A 16 0.87 5.32 1.93
N ILE A 17 0.48 5.98 3.03
CA ILE A 17 -0.20 7.29 2.98
C ILE A 17 0.69 8.30 2.26
N TRP A 18 1.99 8.33 2.58
CA TRP A 18 2.91 9.26 1.97
C TRP A 18 3.09 9.02 0.45
N ILE A 19 3.28 7.77 0.05
CA ILE A 19 3.43 7.38 -1.36
C ILE A 19 2.16 7.69 -2.16
N ILE A 20 0.99 7.35 -1.65
CA ILE A 20 -0.26 7.45 -2.42
C ILE A 20 -0.81 8.88 -2.45
N LEU A 21 -0.86 9.55 -1.30
CA LEU A 21 -1.42 10.92 -1.24
C LEU A 21 -0.44 11.97 -1.73
N PHE A 22 0.84 11.83 -1.39
CA PHE A 22 1.85 12.86 -1.66
C PHE A 22 2.82 12.48 -2.77
N LYS A 23 2.70 11.28 -3.36
CA LYS A 23 3.52 10.84 -4.51
C LYS A 23 5.02 10.94 -4.25
N LEU A 24 5.45 10.64 -3.02
CA LEU A 24 6.83 10.81 -2.53
C LEU A 24 7.35 12.26 -2.52
N SER A 25 6.48 13.24 -2.75
CA SER A 25 6.86 14.66 -2.72
C SER A 25 7.21 15.07 -1.30
N VAL A 26 8.30 15.82 -1.18
CA VAL A 26 8.78 16.41 0.07
C VAL A 26 8.28 17.86 0.20
N SER A 27 7.98 18.51 -0.92
CA SER A 27 7.52 19.89 -1.00
C SER A 27 6.06 19.96 -1.44
N ILE A 28 5.28 20.83 -0.80
CA ILE A 28 3.85 21.04 -1.12
C ILE A 28 3.68 21.57 -2.54
N ASP A 29 4.61 22.40 -3.01
CA ASP A 29 4.56 23.00 -4.35
C ASP A 29 4.68 21.98 -5.49
N GLN A 30 5.22 20.79 -5.20
CA GLN A 30 5.34 19.70 -6.17
C GLN A 30 4.07 18.84 -6.26
N LEU A 31 3.12 19.03 -5.34
CA LEU A 31 1.89 18.27 -5.33
C LEU A 31 0.99 18.68 -6.51
N PRO A 32 0.26 17.72 -7.09
CA PRO A 32 -0.78 18.04 -8.05
C PRO A 32 -1.83 18.94 -7.39
N HIS A 33 -2.33 19.92 -8.15
CA HIS A 33 -3.40 20.83 -7.74
C HIS A 33 -4.62 20.65 -8.65
N PHE A 34 -5.10 19.40 -8.75
CA PHE A 34 -6.29 19.08 -9.54
C PHE A 34 -7.10 17.98 -8.85
N ARG A 35 -8.39 17.94 -9.19
CA ARG A 35 -9.31 16.90 -8.73
C ARG A 35 -10.14 16.38 -9.89
N SER A 36 -10.23 15.06 -9.97
CA SER A 36 -11.12 14.37 -10.92
C SER A 36 -11.58 13.06 -10.30
N ILE A 37 -12.67 12.50 -10.83
CA ILE A 37 -13.21 11.22 -10.39
C ILE A 37 -13.35 10.33 -11.62
N ASN A 38 -12.75 9.15 -11.57
CA ASN A 38 -12.94 8.07 -12.53
C ASN A 38 -13.72 6.92 -11.88
N LEU A 39 -14.97 6.72 -12.30
CA LEU A 39 -15.83 5.63 -11.80
C LEU A 39 -15.97 4.48 -12.79
N ILE A 40 -15.24 4.51 -13.92
CA ILE A 40 -15.27 3.44 -14.93
C ILE A 40 -14.04 2.55 -14.71
N PRO A 41 -14.20 1.30 -14.22
CA PRO A 41 -13.07 0.44 -13.92
C PRO A 41 -12.20 0.17 -15.15
N PHE A 42 -10.88 0.31 -14.98
CA PHE A 42 -9.87 0.04 -16.01
C PHE A 42 -10.03 0.88 -17.29
N TYR A 43 -10.75 2.01 -17.20
CA TYR A 43 -10.93 2.94 -18.30
C TYR A 43 -9.83 3.99 -18.32
N TYR A 44 -9.11 4.01 -19.43
CA TYR A 44 -8.07 5.00 -19.70
C TYR A 44 -8.27 5.51 -21.12
N PRO A 45 -8.61 6.80 -21.32
CA PRO A 45 -8.86 7.36 -22.65
C PRO A 45 -7.69 7.14 -23.61
N ASN A 46 -6.46 7.28 -23.10
CA ASN A 46 -5.22 7.03 -23.80
C ASN A 46 -4.42 5.96 -23.05
N LYS A 47 -4.71 4.68 -23.31
CA LYS A 47 -3.96 3.56 -22.72
C LYS A 47 -2.49 3.63 -23.15
N THR A 48 -1.60 3.69 -22.18
CA THR A 48 -0.15 3.57 -22.33
C THR A 48 0.39 2.49 -21.40
N THR A 49 1.66 2.12 -21.53
CA THR A 49 2.32 1.19 -20.61
C THR A 49 2.37 1.72 -19.17
N TYR A 50 2.26 3.04 -18.99
CA TYR A 50 2.28 3.69 -17.68
C TYR A 50 1.10 3.23 -16.80
N GLN A 51 -0.13 3.17 -17.33
CA GLN A 51 -1.29 2.80 -16.52
C GLN A 51 -1.25 1.34 -16.05
N ILE A 52 -0.65 0.44 -16.84
CA ILE A 52 -0.44 -0.94 -16.40
C ILE A 52 0.55 -0.98 -15.22
N ARG A 53 1.61 -0.16 -15.26
CA ARG A 53 2.57 -0.06 -14.15
C ARG A 53 1.90 0.48 -12.90
N GLU A 54 1.12 1.55 -13.02
CA GLU A 54 0.37 2.15 -11.91
C GLU A 54 -0.56 1.14 -11.22
N VAL A 55 -1.33 0.38 -12.00
CA VAL A 55 -2.17 -0.72 -11.51
C VAL A 55 -1.36 -1.79 -10.76
N LEU A 56 -0.19 -2.17 -11.29
CA LEU A 56 0.68 -3.16 -10.65
C LEU A 56 1.31 -2.60 -9.36
N ASP A 57 1.72 -1.34 -9.36
CA ASP A 57 2.34 -0.69 -8.21
C ASP A 57 1.34 -0.56 -7.05
N ASN A 58 0.09 -0.16 -7.35
CA ASN A 58 -1.03 -0.11 -6.41
C ASN A 58 -1.38 -1.50 -5.85
N LEU A 59 -1.36 -2.54 -6.70
CA LEU A 59 -1.53 -3.92 -6.23
C LEU A 59 -0.39 -4.32 -5.28
N ILE A 60 0.87 -4.10 -5.66
CA ILE A 60 2.04 -4.54 -4.90
C ILE A 60 2.13 -3.84 -3.55
N ILE A 61 1.87 -2.52 -3.50
CA ILE A 61 2.01 -1.72 -2.28
C ILE A 61 1.01 -2.14 -1.19
N PHE A 62 -0.12 -2.74 -1.56
CA PHE A 62 -1.14 -3.25 -0.62
C PHE A 62 -0.94 -4.72 -0.18
N ILE A 63 -0.07 -5.50 -0.82
CA ILE A 63 0.25 -6.87 -0.39
C ILE A 63 0.73 -6.92 1.07
N PRO A 64 1.66 -6.05 1.54
CA PRO A 64 2.09 -6.06 2.92
C PRO A 64 0.97 -5.82 3.93
N PHE A 65 -0.04 -5.00 3.60
CA PHE A 65 -1.19 -4.77 4.48
C PHE A 65 -1.90 -6.08 4.86
N GLY A 66 -2.16 -6.94 3.86
CA GLY A 66 -2.70 -8.28 4.08
C GLY A 66 -1.79 -9.14 4.96
N LEU A 67 -0.48 -9.17 4.66
CA LEU A 67 0.51 -9.93 5.44
C LEU A 67 0.58 -9.49 6.92
N TYR A 68 0.57 -8.18 7.18
CA TYR A 68 0.61 -7.63 8.54
C TYR A 68 -0.63 -7.99 9.34
N LEU A 69 -1.83 -7.79 8.79
CA LEU A 69 -3.08 -8.11 9.50
C LEU A 69 -3.20 -9.61 9.76
N LYS A 70 -2.76 -10.47 8.83
CA LYS A 70 -2.69 -11.91 9.08
C LYS A 70 -1.68 -12.27 10.17
N THR A 71 -0.52 -11.62 10.21
CA THR A 71 0.49 -11.79 11.28
C THR A 71 -0.05 -11.33 12.65
N LEU A 72 -0.96 -10.36 12.66
CA LEU A 72 -1.70 -9.92 13.85
C LEU A 72 -2.89 -10.82 14.21
N ASN A 73 -3.07 -11.95 13.51
CA ASN A 73 -4.16 -12.90 13.66
C ASN A 73 -5.56 -12.33 13.37
N ILE A 74 -5.65 -11.31 12.50
CA ILE A 74 -6.95 -10.85 11.99
C ILE A 74 -7.47 -11.87 10.97
N ASN A 75 -8.77 -12.18 11.00
CA ASN A 75 -9.38 -13.07 10.04
C ASN A 75 -9.37 -12.46 8.62
N SER A 76 -9.57 -13.28 7.60
CA SER A 76 -9.40 -12.85 6.20
C SER A 76 -10.43 -11.81 5.79
N ASP A 77 -11.71 -12.03 6.12
CA ASP A 77 -12.80 -11.12 5.76
C ASP A 77 -12.59 -9.72 6.35
N ARG A 78 -12.21 -9.64 7.64
CA ARG A 78 -11.88 -8.37 8.28
C ARG A 78 -10.62 -7.74 7.71
N THR A 79 -9.63 -8.54 7.31
CA THR A 79 -8.41 -8.04 6.67
C THR A 79 -8.74 -7.37 5.33
N ILE A 80 -9.55 -8.02 4.50
CA ILE A 80 -9.98 -7.51 3.20
C ILE A 80 -10.85 -6.26 3.39
N PHE A 81 -11.81 -6.29 4.32
CA PHE A 81 -12.66 -5.14 4.62
C PHE A 81 -11.86 -3.93 5.10
N LEU A 82 -10.89 -4.12 6.01
CA LEU A 82 -10.00 -3.04 6.45
C LEU A 82 -9.11 -2.52 5.31
N GLY A 83 -8.69 -3.40 4.40
CA GLY A 83 -7.95 -3.04 3.20
C GLY A 83 -8.76 -2.14 2.26
N PHE A 84 -10.00 -2.55 1.99
CA PHE A 84 -10.97 -1.76 1.24
C PHE A 84 -11.23 -0.41 1.90
N LEU A 85 -11.42 -0.38 3.24
CA LEU A 85 -11.66 0.84 3.99
C LEU A 85 -10.46 1.82 3.94
N LEU A 86 -9.23 1.29 4.04
CA LEU A 86 -8.03 2.10 3.85
C LEU A 86 -7.99 2.66 2.42
N SER A 87 -8.20 1.82 1.42
CA SER A 87 -8.14 2.25 0.02
C SER A 87 -9.18 3.34 -0.29
N ILE A 88 -10.45 3.16 0.11
CA ILE A 88 -11.47 4.19 -0.13
C ILE A 88 -11.17 5.48 0.63
N SER A 89 -10.54 5.39 1.81
CA SER A 89 -10.12 6.58 2.57
C SER A 89 -9.00 7.35 1.85
N LEU A 90 -8.07 6.66 1.17
CA LEU A 90 -7.03 7.29 0.36
C LEU A 90 -7.61 7.98 -0.87
N GLU A 91 -8.49 7.29 -1.60
CA GLU A 91 -9.21 7.83 -2.76
C GLU A 91 -10.00 9.10 -2.41
N LEU A 92 -10.78 9.04 -1.32
CA LEU A 92 -11.53 10.19 -0.84
C LEU A 92 -10.60 11.34 -0.41
N SER A 93 -9.47 11.03 0.22
CA SER A 93 -8.49 12.03 0.61
C SER A 93 -7.87 12.72 -0.61
N GLN A 94 -7.52 11.97 -1.66
CA GLN A 94 -7.02 12.57 -2.91
C GLN A 94 -8.01 13.55 -3.51
N TYR A 95 -9.30 13.18 -3.53
CA TYR A 95 -10.35 14.06 -4.03
C TYR A 95 -10.57 15.31 -3.16
N ILE A 96 -10.70 15.13 -1.83
CA ILE A 96 -10.98 16.22 -0.88
C ILE A 96 -9.84 17.23 -0.84
N PHE A 97 -8.59 16.76 -0.82
CA PHE A 97 -7.40 17.61 -0.73
C PHE A 97 -6.86 18.07 -2.10
N CYS A 98 -7.55 17.77 -3.21
CA CYS A 98 -7.13 18.16 -4.55
C CYS A 98 -5.74 17.59 -4.95
N LEU A 99 -5.42 16.38 -4.48
CA LEU A 99 -4.13 15.72 -4.67
C LEU A 99 -4.11 14.77 -5.89
N GLY A 100 -5.11 14.84 -6.77
CA GLY A 100 -5.14 14.08 -8.01
C GLY A 100 -6.52 13.55 -8.41
N ALA A 101 -6.51 12.48 -9.20
CA ALA A 101 -7.71 11.75 -9.60
C ALA A 101 -8.03 10.69 -8.56
N SER A 102 -9.29 10.61 -8.14
CA SER A 102 -9.78 9.42 -7.45
C SER A 102 -10.27 8.41 -8.50
N ASP A 103 -9.79 7.18 -8.42
CA ASP A 103 -10.01 6.14 -9.42
C ASP A 103 -10.56 4.84 -8.79
N ILE A 104 -11.70 4.38 -9.30
CA ILE A 104 -12.28 3.09 -8.89
C ILE A 104 -11.33 1.91 -9.18
N THR A 105 -10.47 2.04 -10.18
CA THR A 105 -9.45 1.05 -10.52
C THR A 105 -8.43 0.90 -9.39
N ASP A 106 -8.06 2.00 -8.75
CA ASP A 106 -7.13 1.98 -7.62
C ASP A 106 -7.78 1.35 -6.39
N LEU A 107 -9.05 1.64 -6.13
CA LEU A 107 -9.83 0.96 -5.09
C LEU A 107 -9.88 -0.57 -5.29
N ILE A 108 -10.12 -1.03 -6.52
CA ILE A 108 -10.18 -2.45 -6.88
C ILE A 108 -8.80 -3.10 -6.76
N THR A 109 -7.76 -2.46 -7.29
CA THR A 109 -6.40 -3.02 -7.35
C THR A 109 -5.75 -3.07 -5.98
N ASN A 110 -5.91 -2.04 -5.15
CA ASN A 110 -5.48 -2.02 -3.76
C ASN A 110 -6.16 -3.12 -2.94
N THR A 111 -7.49 -3.25 -3.05
CA THR A 111 -8.25 -4.32 -2.36
C THR A 111 -7.80 -5.70 -2.83
N THR A 112 -7.49 -5.84 -4.12
CA THR A 112 -6.92 -7.06 -4.70
C THR A 112 -5.51 -7.34 -4.17
N GLY A 113 -4.67 -6.32 -4.00
CA GLY A 113 -3.37 -6.43 -3.34
C GLY A 113 -3.49 -7.01 -1.93
N VAL A 114 -4.49 -6.58 -1.16
CA VAL A 114 -4.77 -7.16 0.17
C VAL A 114 -5.17 -8.62 0.09
N LEU A 115 -6.05 -8.98 -0.86
CA LEU A 115 -6.42 -10.38 -1.12
C LEU A 115 -5.20 -11.25 -1.45
N VAL A 116 -4.31 -10.76 -2.32
CA VAL A 116 -3.05 -11.42 -2.67
C VAL A 116 -2.16 -11.56 -1.44
N GLY A 117 -2.04 -10.53 -0.59
CA GLY A 117 -1.30 -10.60 0.67
C GLY A 117 -1.84 -11.65 1.64
N VAL A 118 -3.15 -11.78 1.75
CA VAL A 118 -3.79 -12.85 2.54
C VAL A 118 -3.48 -14.23 1.96
N GLY A 119 -3.60 -14.41 0.64
CA GLY A 119 -3.25 -15.66 -0.03
C GLY A 119 -1.78 -16.05 0.16
N LEU A 120 -0.88 -15.07 0.02
CA LEU A 120 0.54 -15.24 0.23
C LEU A 120 0.86 -15.64 1.68
N TYR A 121 0.18 -15.05 2.67
CA TYR A 121 0.32 -15.46 4.06
C TYR A 121 0.01 -16.95 4.26
N TYR A 122 -1.10 -17.44 3.68
CA TYR A 122 -1.47 -18.85 3.78
C TYR A 122 -0.47 -19.78 3.10
N LEU A 123 0.02 -19.39 1.92
CA LEU A 123 1.07 -20.13 1.21
C LEU A 123 2.34 -20.23 2.07
N LEU A 124 2.80 -19.10 2.63
CA LEU A 124 3.95 -19.07 3.52
C LEU A 124 3.70 -19.87 4.79
N LYS A 125 2.49 -19.83 5.37
CA LYS A 125 2.12 -20.61 6.55
C LYS A 125 2.16 -22.12 6.27
N LYS A 126 1.77 -22.55 5.06
CA LYS A 126 1.86 -23.94 4.63
C LYS A 126 3.32 -24.41 4.49
N ILE A 127 4.20 -23.56 3.97
CA ILE A 127 5.62 -23.89 3.71
C ILE A 127 6.45 -23.81 5.00
N PHE A 128 6.35 -22.71 5.74
CA PHE A 128 7.25 -22.36 6.85
C PHE A 128 6.64 -22.55 8.24
N LYS A 129 5.34 -22.89 8.33
CA LYS A 129 4.62 -23.23 9.58
C LYS A 129 4.83 -22.18 10.68
N GLU A 130 5.42 -22.53 11.81
CA GLU A 130 5.63 -21.64 12.95
C GLU A 130 6.66 -20.53 12.71
N LYS A 131 7.50 -20.67 11.68
CA LYS A 131 8.51 -19.65 11.33
C LYS A 131 7.94 -18.53 10.46
N THR A 132 6.74 -18.69 9.89
CA THR A 132 6.11 -17.76 8.94
C THR A 132 6.14 -16.31 9.40
N ASN A 133 5.61 -16.04 10.60
CA ASN A 133 5.53 -14.68 11.13
C ASN A 133 6.92 -14.08 11.38
N LYS A 134 7.91 -14.90 11.72
CA LYS A 134 9.30 -14.44 11.92
C LYS A 134 9.92 -14.05 10.58
N ILE A 135 9.71 -14.86 9.53
CA ILE A 135 10.22 -14.59 8.19
C ILE A 135 9.59 -13.33 7.60
N ILE A 136 8.25 -13.21 7.68
CA ILE A 136 7.53 -12.01 7.21
C ILE A 136 8.07 -10.76 7.91
N LEU A 137 8.21 -10.78 9.24
CA LEU A 137 8.70 -9.62 9.99
C LEU A 137 10.18 -9.31 9.71
N ALA A 138 11.02 -10.31 9.48
CA ALA A 138 12.42 -10.10 9.12
C ALA A 138 12.54 -9.44 7.75
N LEU A 139 11.83 -9.96 6.74
CA LEU A 139 11.80 -9.36 5.40
C LEU A 139 11.21 -7.94 5.44
N ALA A 140 10.11 -7.76 6.15
CA ALA A 140 9.49 -6.45 6.32
C ALA A 140 10.45 -5.45 6.97
N ALA A 141 11.17 -5.84 8.02
CA ALA A 141 12.17 -4.98 8.67
C ALA A 141 13.30 -4.58 7.72
N ILE A 142 13.84 -5.54 6.94
CA ILE A 142 14.89 -5.26 5.94
C ILE A 142 14.38 -4.25 4.91
N VAL A 143 13.19 -4.49 4.34
CA VAL A 143 12.58 -3.59 3.35
C VAL A 143 12.33 -2.20 3.95
N THR A 144 11.78 -2.12 5.16
CA THR A 144 11.56 -0.84 5.86
C THR A 144 12.87 -0.09 6.07
N ILE A 145 13.93 -0.76 6.53
CA ILE A 145 15.24 -0.12 6.74
C ILE A 145 15.79 0.40 5.42
N LEU A 146 15.80 -0.42 4.36
CA LEU A 146 16.30 0.00 3.04
C LEU A 146 15.51 1.20 2.50
N PHE A 147 14.18 1.18 2.62
CA PHE A 147 13.33 2.26 2.14
C PHE A 147 13.51 3.56 2.92
N VAL A 148 13.55 3.47 4.25
CA VAL A 148 13.81 4.64 5.12
C VAL A 148 15.21 5.21 4.87
N SER A 149 16.23 4.36 4.72
CA SER A 149 17.58 4.81 4.35
C SER A 149 17.61 5.53 3.00
N LEU A 150 16.91 4.99 2.00
CA LEU A 150 16.78 5.65 0.69
C LEU A 150 16.12 7.02 0.80
N ILE A 151 15.03 7.12 1.58
CA ILE A 151 14.35 8.41 1.84
C ILE A 151 15.32 9.41 2.49
N VAL A 152 16.05 9.00 3.53
CA VAL A 152 17.01 9.88 4.20
C VAL A 152 18.08 10.39 3.23
N ILE A 153 18.57 9.53 2.34
CA ILE A 153 19.53 9.94 1.30
C ILE A 153 18.92 10.97 0.35
N ILE A 154 17.68 10.75 -0.11
CA ILE A 154 16.97 11.69 -0.99
C ILE A 154 16.77 13.03 -0.29
N LEU A 155 16.42 13.03 0.99
CA LEU A 155 16.20 14.25 1.78
C LEU A 155 17.49 15.04 2.06
N ILE A 156 18.64 14.37 2.16
CA ILE A 156 19.93 15.05 2.36
C ILE A 156 20.45 15.66 1.05
N ASN A 157 20.11 15.05 -0.09
CA ASN A 157 20.61 15.45 -1.40
C ASN A 157 19.71 16.44 -2.17
N ASN A 158 18.51 16.71 -1.67
CA ASN A 158 17.59 17.74 -2.17
C ASN A 158 17.70 19.01 -1.34
#